data_AF-A0A226D3T8-F1
#
_entry.id   AF-A0A226D3T8-F1
#
_cell.length_a   1.000
_cell.length_b   1.000
_cell.length_c   1.000
_cell.angle_alpha   90.00
_cell.angle_beta   90.00
_cell.angle_gamma   90.00
#
_symmetry.space_group_name_H-M   'P 1'
#
loop_
_entity.id
_entity.type
_entity.pdbx_description
1 polymer ?
#
loop_
_entity_poly.entity_id
_entity_poly.type
_entity_poly.pdbx_seq_one_letter_code
_entity_poly.pdbx_strand_id
1 'polypeptide(L)'
;MYQKEFLPLLIYHLRICDLFKCIPFEYEEKSERFAKSKSIKVIRFFKLQCILTAVHCTALFLNICFGPLTKAERLQGLSIMICSLAAAIPSWNYSIDIAPIQIINAFLDFDARIIKNLTNLATSSTTKAIKAFVVLVEIAIFSYPILVFLLLRFLPCMPPFILSMFANCGRQKCSTIRYGLQLGVHIFETWIEYHAKVSGATWFLYALFAGIGFLLHYFELLTRYLRLK
;
A
#
# COMPACT_ATOMS: atom_id res chain seq x y z
N MET A 1 11.68 -9.55 -18.20
CA MET A 1 11.16 -8.20 -17.89
C MET A 1 10.77 -8.08 -16.42
N TYR A 2 9.80 -8.85 -15.93
CA TYR A 2 9.32 -8.75 -14.55
C TYR A 2 10.44 -9.01 -13.52
N GLN A 3 11.19 -10.09 -13.72
CA GLN A 3 12.29 -10.50 -12.84
C GLN A 3 13.44 -9.47 -12.81
N LYS A 4 13.70 -8.81 -13.94
CA LYS A 4 14.80 -7.83 -14.05
C LYS A 4 14.39 -6.43 -13.56
N GLU A 5 13.20 -5.97 -13.90
CA GLU A 5 12.80 -4.58 -13.71
C GLU A 5 11.97 -4.34 -12.44
N PHE A 6 11.11 -5.29 -12.06
CA PHE A 6 10.12 -5.11 -10.98
C PHE A 6 10.44 -5.94 -9.73
N LEU A 7 11.00 -7.14 -9.88
CA LEU A 7 11.33 -7.99 -8.72
C LEU A 7 12.27 -7.31 -7.71
N PRO A 8 13.34 -6.59 -8.11
CA PRO A 8 14.19 -5.90 -7.13
C PRO A 8 13.44 -4.83 -6.33
N LEU A 9 12.53 -4.11 -6.99
CA LEU A 9 11.67 -3.10 -6.35
C LEU A 9 10.69 -3.77 -5.38
N LEU A 10 10.04 -4.85 -5.81
CA LEU A 10 9.12 -5.63 -4.97
C LEU A 10 9.83 -6.21 -3.74
N ILE A 11 11.03 -6.76 -3.89
CA ILE A 11 11.82 -7.28 -2.76
C ILE A 11 12.17 -6.15 -1.79
N TYR A 12 12.59 -4.99 -2.30
CA TYR A 12 12.87 -3.81 -1.47
C TYR A 12 11.63 -3.36 -0.70
N HIS A 13 10.49 -3.22 -1.39
CA HIS A 13 9.20 -2.89 -0.79
C HIS A 13 8.80 -3.90 0.29
N LEU A 14 8.92 -5.20 0.02
CA LEU A 14 8.58 -6.25 0.98
C LEU A 14 9.49 -6.28 2.21
N ARG A 15 10.77 -5.87 2.09
CA ARG A 15 11.64 -5.68 3.26
C ARG A 15 11.12 -4.57 4.17
N ILE A 16 10.62 -3.48 3.59
CA ILE A 16 9.96 -2.43 4.35
C ILE A 16 8.67 -2.98 4.96
N CYS A 17 7.87 -3.72 4.20
CA CYS A 17 6.66 -4.36 4.72
C CYS A 17 6.92 -5.30 5.88
N ASP A 18 8.03 -6.05 5.85
CA ASP A 18 8.42 -6.95 6.92
C ASP A 18 8.85 -6.20 8.18
N LEU A 19 9.49 -5.03 8.05
CA LEU A 19 9.79 -4.16 9.20
C LEU A 19 8.51 -3.75 9.94
N PHE A 20 7.45 -3.41 9.20
CA PHE A 20 6.16 -2.99 9.75
C PHE A 20 5.15 -4.13 9.95
N LYS A 21 5.55 -5.36 9.59
CA LYS A 21 4.72 -6.58 9.61
C LYS A 21 3.38 -6.42 8.90
N CYS A 22 3.34 -5.62 7.82
CA CYS A 22 2.11 -5.23 7.15
C CYS A 22 1.63 -6.19 6.06
N ILE A 23 2.40 -7.24 5.78
CA ILE A 23 2.09 -8.25 4.75
C ILE A 23 2.48 -9.63 5.27
N PRO A 24 1.62 -10.65 5.16
CA PRO A 24 1.87 -11.99 5.67
C PRO A 24 2.62 -12.87 4.66
N PHE A 25 3.55 -12.30 3.90
CA PHE A 25 4.24 -12.97 2.81
C PHE A 25 5.71 -12.62 2.76
N GLU A 26 6.52 -13.60 2.40
CA GLU A 26 7.98 -13.54 2.43
C GLU A 26 8.55 -14.02 1.10
N TYR A 27 9.70 -13.48 0.71
CA TYR A 27 10.46 -13.96 -0.44
C TYR A 27 11.40 -15.07 0.01
N GLU A 28 11.27 -16.26 -0.55
CA GLU A 28 12.16 -17.39 -0.29
C GLU A 28 13.30 -17.41 -1.31
N GLU A 29 14.52 -17.02 -0.89
CA GLU A 29 15.69 -16.95 -1.78
C GLU A 29 16.03 -18.31 -2.43
N LYS A 30 15.79 -19.43 -1.74
CA LYS A 30 16.08 -20.77 -2.26
C LYS A 30 15.20 -21.18 -3.42
N SER A 31 13.93 -20.77 -3.41
CA SER A 31 12.94 -21.12 -4.41
C SER A 31 12.70 -19.98 -5.42
N GLU A 32 13.33 -18.83 -5.19
CA GLU A 32 13.11 -17.56 -5.90
C GLU A 32 11.62 -17.18 -5.99
N ARG A 33 10.84 -17.56 -4.97
CA ARG A 33 9.37 -17.45 -4.97
C ARG A 33 8.85 -16.76 -3.73
N PHE A 34 7.68 -16.14 -3.88
CA PHE A 34 6.94 -15.61 -2.75
C PHE A 34 6.10 -16.71 -2.12
N ALA A 35 6.16 -16.80 -0.79
CA ALA A 35 5.42 -17.75 0.01
C ALA A 35 4.71 -17.05 1.18
N LYS A 36 3.70 -17.72 1.74
CA LYS A 36 3.03 -17.29 2.96
C LYS A 36 4.00 -17.36 4.15
N SER A 37 4.00 -16.32 4.98
CA SER A 37 4.78 -16.30 6.22
C SER A 37 4.40 -17.48 7.10
N LYS A 38 5.41 -18.16 7.64
CA LYS A 38 5.23 -19.28 8.59
C LYS A 38 4.99 -18.79 10.01
N SER A 39 5.20 -17.50 10.27
CA SER A 39 5.09 -16.93 11.62
C SER A 39 3.65 -16.61 11.98
N ILE A 40 3.11 -17.37 12.94
CA ILE A 40 1.76 -17.16 13.50
C ILE A 40 1.62 -15.75 14.09
N LYS A 41 2.69 -15.19 14.67
CA LYS A 41 2.68 -13.84 15.25
C LYS A 41 2.46 -12.78 14.17
N VAL A 42 3.17 -12.89 13.05
CA VAL A 42 3.02 -11.96 11.90
C VAL A 42 1.61 -12.04 11.32
N ILE A 43 1.10 -13.26 11.15
CA ILE A 43 -0.28 -13.50 10.68
C ILE A 43 -1.32 -12.86 11.59
N ARG A 44 -1.20 -13.05 12.92
CA ARG A 44 -2.14 -12.46 13.90
C ARG A 44 -2.05 -10.93 13.90
N PHE A 45 -0.85 -10.38 13.82
CA PHE A 45 -0.63 -8.95 13.78
C PHE A 45 -1.22 -8.31 12.52
N PHE A 46 -0.97 -8.89 11.36
CA PHE A 46 -1.57 -8.45 10.09
C PHE A 46 -3.11 -8.48 10.14
N LYS A 47 -3.70 -9.55 10.66
CA LYS A 47 -5.17 -9.65 10.84
C LYS A 47 -5.71 -8.55 11.75
N LEU A 48 -5.02 -8.27 12.86
CA LEU A 48 -5.37 -7.16 13.75
C LEU A 48 -5.31 -5.82 13.01
N GLN A 49 -4.27 -5.59 12.20
CA GLN A 49 -4.14 -4.36 11.40
C GLN A 49 -5.26 -4.21 10.37
N CYS A 50 -5.71 -5.29 9.72
CA CYS A 50 -6.88 -5.26 8.83
C CYS A 50 -8.14 -4.82 9.58
N ILE A 51 -8.40 -5.40 10.77
CA ILE A 51 -9.56 -5.02 11.60
C ILE A 51 -9.46 -3.56 12.03
N LEU A 52 -8.29 -3.13 12.53
CA LEU A 52 -8.07 -1.74 12.95
C LEU A 52 -8.25 -0.76 11.80
N THR A 53 -7.81 -1.12 10.59
CA THR A 53 -8.01 -0.29 9.38
C THR A 53 -9.49 -0.15 9.04
N ALA A 54 -10.27 -1.23 9.13
CA ALA A 54 -11.72 -1.18 8.90
C ALA A 54 -12.45 -0.36 9.95
N VAL A 55 -12.09 -0.51 11.23
CA VAL A 55 -12.62 0.30 12.33
C VAL A 55 -12.28 1.78 12.11
N HIS A 56 -11.03 2.08 11.73
CA HIS A 56 -10.59 3.43 11.42
C HIS A 56 -11.40 4.05 10.26
N CYS A 57 -11.52 3.35 9.13
CA CYS A 57 -12.32 3.83 7.99
C CYS A 57 -13.79 4.06 8.37
N THR A 58 -14.36 3.19 9.22
CA THR A 58 -15.72 3.34 9.73
C THR A 58 -15.85 4.58 10.62
N ALA A 59 -14.88 4.82 11.51
CA ALA A 59 -14.85 6.01 12.35
C ALA A 59 -14.75 7.30 11.52
N LEU A 60 -13.89 7.32 10.48
CA LEU A 60 -13.80 8.44 9.55
C LEU A 60 -15.14 8.69 8.85
N PHE A 61 -15.79 7.63 8.34
CA PHE A 61 -17.09 7.73 7.69
C PHE A 61 -18.16 8.30 8.62
N LEU A 62 -18.28 7.77 9.84
CA LEU A 62 -19.23 8.26 10.84
C LEU A 62 -18.98 9.72 11.20
N ASN A 63 -17.72 10.13 11.36
CA ASN A 63 -17.37 11.52 11.64
C ASN A 63 -17.73 12.46 10.47
N ILE A 64 -17.54 12.02 9.22
CA ILE A 64 -17.91 12.82 8.05
C ILE A 64 -19.43 12.97 7.93
N CYS A 65 -20.19 11.89 8.16
CA CYS A 65 -21.64 11.87 8.00
C CYS A 65 -22.37 12.56 9.16
N PHE A 66 -21.97 12.28 10.40
CA PHE A 66 -22.70 12.65 11.62
C PHE A 66 -21.93 13.63 12.51
N GLY A 67 -20.65 13.87 12.24
CA GLY A 67 -19.83 14.78 13.03
C GLY A 67 -20.22 16.26 12.82
N PRO A 68 -19.87 17.11 13.81
CA PRO A 68 -20.16 18.56 13.79
C PRO A 68 -19.20 19.31 12.87
N LEU A 69 -19.05 18.84 11.63
CA LEU A 69 -18.15 19.37 10.62
C LEU A 69 -18.86 20.38 9.71
N THR A 70 -18.14 21.44 9.33
CA THR A 70 -18.57 22.36 8.28
C THR A 70 -18.59 21.67 6.91
N LYS A 71 -19.26 22.27 5.92
CA LYS A 71 -19.31 21.71 4.55
C LYS A 71 -17.92 21.55 3.92
N ALA A 72 -17.02 22.51 4.16
CA ALA A 72 -15.64 22.46 3.66
C ALA A 72 -14.85 21.31 4.29
N GLU A 73 -14.94 21.16 5.61
CA GLU A 73 -14.30 20.06 6.35
C GLU A 73 -14.83 18.69 5.92
N ARG A 74 -16.13 18.57 5.64
CA ARG A 74 -16.72 17.33 5.10
C ARG A 74 -16.16 16.98 3.73
N LEU A 75 -16.00 17.96 2.84
CA LEU A 75 -15.41 17.72 1.51
C LEU A 75 -13.95 17.27 1.63
N GLN A 76 -13.18 17.92 2.49
CA GLN A 76 -11.81 17.52 2.79
C GLN A 76 -11.74 16.12 3.40
N GLY A 77 -12.58 15.84 4.40
CA GLY A 77 -12.68 14.53 5.03
C GLY A 77 -13.07 13.43 4.04
N LEU A 78 -13.99 13.72 3.10
CA LEU A 78 -14.39 12.79 2.05
C LEU A 78 -13.20 12.41 1.16
N SER A 79 -12.35 13.37 0.78
CA SER A 79 -11.14 13.08 0.00
C SER A 79 -10.19 12.13 0.75
N ILE A 80 -9.92 12.40 2.04
CA ILE A 80 -9.07 11.56 2.89
C ILE A 80 -9.69 10.17 3.06
N MET A 81 -11.02 10.08 3.23
CA MET A 81 -11.74 8.81 3.34
C MET A 81 -11.66 8.00 2.04
N ILE A 82 -11.81 8.63 0.86
CA ILE A 82 -11.65 7.94 -0.43
C ILE A 82 -10.24 7.38 -0.57
N CYS A 83 -9.20 8.17 -0.25
CA CYS A 83 -7.82 7.70 -0.26
C CYS A 83 -7.60 6.53 0.71
N SER A 84 -8.21 6.60 1.90
CA SER A 84 -8.14 5.55 2.90
C SER A 84 -8.83 4.26 2.44
N LEU A 85 -10.00 4.36 1.82
CA LEU A 85 -10.73 3.22 1.25
C LEU A 85 -9.98 2.60 0.06
N ALA A 86 -9.43 3.42 -0.83
CA ALA A 86 -8.64 2.97 -1.97
C ALA A 86 -7.40 2.17 -1.55
N ALA A 87 -6.83 2.46 -0.37
CA ALA A 87 -5.76 1.67 0.23
C ALA A 87 -6.29 0.46 1.02
N ALA A 88 -7.35 0.66 1.81
CA ALA A 88 -7.91 -0.36 2.69
C ALA A 88 -8.47 -1.56 1.91
N ILE A 89 -9.19 -1.33 0.81
CA ILE A 89 -9.82 -2.37 0.00
C ILE A 89 -8.77 -3.38 -0.53
N PRO A 90 -7.72 -2.98 -1.27
CA PRO A 90 -6.70 -3.92 -1.71
C PRO A 90 -5.88 -4.50 -0.56
N SER A 91 -5.73 -3.78 0.55
CA SER A 91 -5.05 -4.31 1.75
C SER A 91 -5.88 -5.36 2.51
N TRP A 92 -7.20 -5.43 2.25
CA TRP A 92 -8.10 -6.33 2.95
C TRP A 92 -7.88 -7.78 2.51
N ASN A 93 -6.92 -8.43 3.16
CA ASN A 93 -6.62 -9.84 2.94
C ASN A 93 -6.72 -10.65 4.25
N TYR A 94 -7.81 -10.47 5.00
CA TYR A 94 -7.99 -11.12 6.31
C TYR A 94 -7.89 -12.65 6.27
N SER A 95 -8.34 -13.27 5.17
CA SER A 95 -8.25 -14.72 4.94
C SER A 95 -6.86 -15.20 4.53
N ILE A 96 -5.94 -14.27 4.24
CA ILE A 96 -4.59 -14.54 3.73
C ILE A 96 -4.67 -15.38 2.45
N ASP A 97 -5.49 -14.89 1.53
CA ASP A 97 -5.60 -15.40 0.17
C ASP A 97 -4.24 -15.27 -0.54
N ILE A 98 -3.86 -16.35 -1.19
CA ILE A 98 -2.58 -16.51 -1.89
C ILE A 98 -2.66 -16.06 -3.35
N ALA A 99 -3.86 -15.77 -3.88
CA ALA A 99 -4.05 -15.47 -5.29
C ALA A 99 -3.17 -14.32 -5.82
N PRO A 100 -3.02 -13.17 -5.15
CA PRO A 100 -2.14 -12.08 -5.64
C PRO A 100 -0.68 -12.52 -5.79
N ILE A 101 -0.21 -13.39 -4.91
CA ILE A 101 1.15 -13.93 -4.96
C ILE A 101 1.31 -15.02 -6.01
N GLN A 102 0.30 -15.86 -6.19
CA GLN A 102 0.31 -16.83 -7.26
C GLN A 102 0.41 -16.14 -8.63
N ILE A 103 -0.26 -15.00 -8.81
CA ILE A 103 -0.14 -14.17 -10.02
C ILE A 103 1.31 -13.68 -10.20
N ILE A 104 1.94 -13.14 -9.16
CA ILE A 104 3.33 -12.67 -9.22
C ILE A 104 4.29 -13.83 -9.52
N ASN A 105 4.15 -14.96 -8.83
CA ASN A 105 4.95 -16.16 -9.06
C ASN A 105 4.75 -16.71 -10.49
N ALA A 106 3.54 -16.64 -11.05
CA ALA A 106 3.28 -17.02 -12.44
C ALA A 106 3.99 -16.09 -13.43
N PHE A 107 4.06 -14.77 -13.16
CA PHE A 107 4.84 -13.84 -13.97
C PHE A 107 6.34 -14.16 -13.91
N LEU A 108 6.87 -14.48 -12.73
CA LEU A 108 8.27 -14.90 -12.57
C LEU A 108 8.57 -16.20 -13.33
N ASP A 109 7.73 -17.22 -13.17
CA ASP A 109 7.89 -18.51 -13.86
C ASP A 109 7.82 -18.34 -15.38
N PHE A 110 6.91 -17.48 -15.87
CA PHE A 110 6.80 -17.18 -17.30
C PHE A 110 8.03 -16.43 -17.83
N ASP A 111 8.49 -15.40 -17.11
CA ASP A 111 9.68 -14.61 -17.49
C ASP A 111 10.93 -15.51 -17.56
N ALA A 112 11.09 -16.42 -16.59
CA ALA A 112 12.20 -17.36 -16.54
C ALA A 112 12.20 -18.39 -17.68
N ARG A 113 11.02 -18.85 -18.12
CA ARG A 113 10.88 -19.90 -19.14
C ARG A 113 10.84 -19.37 -20.57
N ILE A 114 10.05 -18.33 -20.81
CA ILE A 114 9.73 -17.87 -22.18
C ILE A 114 10.67 -16.74 -22.58
N ILE A 115 10.80 -15.71 -21.73
CA ILE A 115 11.53 -14.49 -22.09
C ILE A 115 13.05 -14.73 -22.08
N LYS A 116 13.55 -15.67 -21.28
CA LYS A 116 14.98 -16.03 -21.25
C LYS A 116 15.50 -16.48 -22.64
N ASN A 117 14.65 -17.09 -23.46
CA ASN A 117 15.03 -17.53 -24.81
C ASN A 117 14.94 -16.40 -25.87
N LEU A 118 14.37 -15.24 -25.50
CA LEU A 118 14.13 -14.08 -26.36
C LEU A 118 15.06 -12.90 -25.98
N THR A 119 16.18 -13.18 -25.31
CA THR A 119 16.91 -12.29 -24.38
C THR A 119 17.59 -11.05 -24.96
N ASN A 120 17.60 -10.85 -26.27
CA ASN A 120 18.27 -9.70 -26.89
C ASN A 120 17.32 -8.53 -27.22
N LEU A 121 16.10 -8.55 -26.69
CA LEU A 121 15.13 -7.49 -26.93
C LEU A 121 15.30 -6.33 -25.94
N ALA A 122 15.54 -5.14 -26.48
CA ALA A 122 15.63 -3.92 -25.70
C ALA A 122 14.35 -3.67 -24.89
N THR A 123 14.49 -3.24 -23.64
CA THR A 123 13.38 -2.86 -22.75
C THR A 123 12.50 -1.81 -23.43
N SER A 124 11.19 -2.07 -23.54
CA SER A 124 10.25 -1.13 -24.18
C SER A 124 10.14 0.17 -23.38
N SER A 125 9.81 1.28 -24.07
CA SER A 125 9.55 2.58 -23.43
C SER A 125 8.41 2.47 -22.40
N THR A 126 7.39 1.66 -22.69
CA THR A 126 6.27 1.37 -21.80
C THR A 126 6.73 0.78 -20.47
N THR A 127 7.62 -0.21 -20.48
CA THR A 127 8.15 -0.80 -19.24
C THR A 127 8.91 0.23 -18.40
N LYS A 128 9.69 1.10 -19.04
CA LYS A 128 10.40 2.19 -18.34
C LYS A 128 9.42 3.18 -17.70
N ALA A 129 8.36 3.54 -18.41
CA ALA A 129 7.31 4.43 -17.90
C ALA A 129 6.59 3.83 -16.68
N ILE A 130 6.20 2.55 -16.75
CA ILE A 130 5.54 1.86 -15.62
C ILE A 130 6.49 1.75 -14.42
N LYS A 131 7.77 1.44 -14.65
CA LYS A 131 8.78 1.41 -13.57
C LYS A 131 8.92 2.78 -12.90
N ALA A 132 9.03 3.85 -13.67
CA ALA A 132 9.10 5.21 -13.15
C ALA A 132 7.84 5.56 -12.34
N PHE A 133 6.66 5.19 -12.84
CA PHE A 133 5.40 5.36 -12.13
C PHE A 133 5.37 4.61 -10.80
N VAL A 134 5.78 3.33 -10.76
CA VAL A 134 5.85 2.54 -9.51
C VAL A 134 6.75 3.22 -8.48
N VAL A 135 7.95 3.68 -8.89
CA VAL A 135 8.88 4.37 -8.01
C VAL A 135 8.28 5.68 -7.46
N LEU A 136 7.63 6.48 -8.31
CA LEU A 136 6.97 7.71 -7.88
C LEU A 136 5.86 7.44 -6.87
N VAL A 137 5.05 6.40 -7.10
CA VAL A 137 3.97 6.02 -6.19
C VAL A 137 4.53 5.50 -4.87
N GLU A 138 5.62 4.73 -4.85
CA GLU A 138 6.26 4.32 -3.59
C GLU A 138 6.75 5.50 -2.77
N ILE A 139 7.44 6.46 -3.40
CA ILE A 139 7.86 7.70 -2.73
C ILE A 139 6.65 8.43 -2.15
N ALA A 140 5.56 8.53 -2.92
CA ALA A 140 4.32 9.15 -2.46
C ALA A 140 3.72 8.42 -1.25
N ILE A 141 3.66 7.08 -1.28
CA ILE A 141 3.13 6.25 -0.20
C ILE A 141 3.92 6.44 1.09
N PHE A 142 5.25 6.53 1.03
CA PHE A 142 6.08 6.76 2.22
C PHE A 142 5.99 8.21 2.72
N SER A 143 5.96 9.18 1.80
CA SER A 143 5.89 10.60 2.17
C SER A 143 4.55 11.00 2.79
N TYR A 144 3.44 10.40 2.34
CA TYR A 144 2.10 10.83 2.74
C TYR A 144 1.84 10.69 4.25
N PRO A 145 2.07 9.54 4.92
CA PRO A 145 1.88 9.43 6.36
C PRO A 145 2.79 10.36 7.17
N ILE A 146 4.01 10.64 6.69
CA ILE A 146 4.91 11.61 7.34
C ILE A 146 4.29 13.01 7.28
N LEU A 147 3.77 13.40 6.12
CA LEU A 147 3.09 14.68 5.95
C LEU A 147 1.82 14.76 6.81
N VAL A 148 1.02 13.68 6.88
CA VAL A 148 -0.15 13.61 7.77
C VAL A 148 0.25 13.73 9.23
N PHE A 149 1.31 13.05 9.66
CA PHE A 149 1.83 13.19 11.02
C PHE A 149 2.19 14.65 11.33
N LEU A 150 2.99 15.28 10.47
CA LEU A 150 3.38 16.69 10.63
C LEU A 150 2.16 17.60 10.64
N LEU A 151 1.23 17.39 9.72
CA LEU A 151 -0.03 18.12 9.64
C LEU A 151 -0.81 18.03 10.96
N LEU A 152 -0.98 16.84 11.51
CA LEU A 152 -1.64 16.61 12.79
C LEU A 152 -0.89 17.28 13.96
N ARG A 153 0.44 17.36 13.90
CA ARG A 153 1.24 18.10 14.88
C ARG A 153 0.94 19.60 14.87
N PHE A 154 0.68 20.18 13.70
CA PHE A 154 0.32 21.60 13.56
C PHE A 154 -1.16 21.87 13.77
N LEU A 155 -2.03 20.99 13.28
CA LEU A 155 -3.49 21.10 13.28
C LEU A 155 -4.13 19.82 13.85
N PRO A 156 -4.06 19.62 15.18
CA PRO A 156 -4.47 18.36 15.79
C PRO A 156 -5.98 18.11 15.75
N CYS A 157 -6.78 19.14 15.49
CA CYS A 157 -8.24 19.04 15.40
C CYS A 157 -8.74 19.01 13.96
N MET A 158 -7.84 18.77 13.01
CA MET A 158 -8.18 18.72 11.60
C MET A 158 -9.10 17.53 11.30
N PRO A 159 -10.27 17.74 10.69
CA PRO A 159 -11.11 16.64 10.24
C PRO A 159 -10.46 15.90 9.07
N PRO A 160 -10.69 14.57 8.90
CA PRO A 160 -11.62 13.72 9.64
C PRO A 160 -10.97 12.93 10.80
N PHE A 161 -9.75 13.28 11.19
CA PHE A 161 -8.92 12.53 12.13
C PHE A 161 -9.55 12.37 13.51
N ILE A 162 -9.18 11.31 14.24
CA ILE A 162 -9.74 10.85 15.51
C ILE A 162 -9.83 11.98 16.54
N LEU A 163 -8.82 12.85 16.62
CA LEU A 163 -8.84 13.95 17.58
C LEU A 163 -9.94 14.98 17.29
N SER A 164 -10.29 15.21 16.03
CA SER A 164 -11.40 16.09 15.63
C SER A 164 -12.77 15.57 16.12
N MET A 165 -12.87 14.27 16.43
CA MET A 165 -14.11 13.64 16.91
C MET A 165 -14.40 13.98 18.38
N PHE A 166 -13.42 14.48 19.15
CA PHE A 166 -13.64 14.86 20.54
C PHE A 166 -14.18 16.29 20.64
N ALA A 167 -15.30 16.45 21.34
CA ALA A 167 -15.99 17.74 21.50
C ALA A 167 -15.13 18.89 22.08
N ASN A 168 -14.03 18.55 22.76
CA ASN A 168 -13.15 19.53 23.40
C ASN A 168 -11.88 19.85 22.59
N CYS A 169 -11.73 19.30 21.38
CA CYS A 169 -10.53 19.53 20.58
C CYS A 169 -10.28 21.04 20.39
N GLY A 170 -9.11 21.53 20.81
CA GLY A 170 -8.69 22.93 20.67
C GLY A 170 -8.94 23.83 21.90
N ARG A 171 -9.79 23.46 22.87
CA ARG A 171 -10.06 24.29 24.06
C ARG A 171 -9.16 24.01 25.26
N GLN A 172 -8.14 23.17 25.12
CA GLN A 172 -7.55 22.51 26.28
C GLN A 172 -6.21 23.06 26.74
N LYS A 173 -6.17 23.36 28.04
CA LYS A 173 -4.99 23.77 28.79
C LYS A 173 -3.90 22.69 28.71
N CYS A 174 -2.65 23.11 28.55
CA CYS A 174 -1.49 22.23 28.45
C CYS A 174 -1.27 21.44 29.75
N SER A 175 -1.59 20.15 29.74
CA SER A 175 -1.08 19.19 30.74
C SER A 175 -0.22 18.13 30.04
N THR A 176 0.87 17.70 30.69
CA THR A 176 1.85 16.76 30.12
C THR A 176 1.22 15.43 29.71
N ILE A 177 0.31 14.89 30.56
CA ILE A 177 -0.42 13.64 30.30
C ILE A 177 -1.20 13.72 28.99
N ARG A 178 -1.82 14.88 28.74
CA ARG A 178 -2.66 15.11 27.59
C ARG A 178 -1.86 15.23 26.30
N TYR A 179 -0.69 15.87 26.36
CA TYR A 179 0.23 15.92 25.22
C TYR A 179 0.69 14.52 24.82
N GLY A 180 0.98 13.66 25.80
CA GLY A 180 1.31 12.26 25.56
C GLY A 180 0.19 11.49 24.85
N LEU A 181 -1.06 11.64 25.32
CA LEU A 181 -2.23 11.02 24.67
C LEU A 181 -2.40 11.52 23.22
N GLN A 182 -2.31 12.84 23.02
CA GLN A 182 -2.42 13.46 21.69
C GLN A 182 -1.35 12.93 20.73
N LEU A 183 -0.09 12.88 21.17
CA LEU A 183 1.00 12.31 20.41
C LEU A 183 0.76 10.83 20.09
N GLY A 184 0.25 10.07 21.06
CA GLY A 184 -0.14 8.67 20.87
C GLY A 184 -1.19 8.48 19.78
N VAL A 185 -2.23 9.33 19.76
CA VAL A 185 -3.26 9.29 18.70
C VAL A 185 -2.65 9.61 17.34
N HIS A 186 -1.81 10.65 17.23
CA HIS A 186 -1.17 10.98 15.94
C HIS A 186 -0.27 9.84 15.43
N ILE A 187 0.51 9.21 16.33
CA ILE A 187 1.35 8.06 15.98
C ILE A 187 0.46 6.90 15.50
N PHE A 188 -0.64 6.63 16.19
CA PHE A 188 -1.57 5.56 15.84
C PHE A 188 -2.23 5.79 14.48
N GLU A 189 -2.73 7.00 14.21
CA GLU A 189 -3.33 7.34 12.91
C GLU A 189 -2.33 7.22 11.77
N THR A 190 -1.15 7.80 11.96
CA THR A 190 -0.05 7.71 11.00
C THR A 190 0.33 6.25 10.72
N TRP A 191 0.41 5.44 11.77
CA TRP A 191 0.76 4.02 11.67
C TRP A 191 -0.31 3.21 10.93
N ILE A 192 -1.61 3.39 11.24
CA ILE A 192 -2.70 2.72 10.52
C ILE A 192 -2.70 3.11 9.05
N GLU A 193 -2.58 4.40 8.76
CA GLU A 193 -2.57 4.88 7.39
C GLU A 193 -1.38 4.36 6.59
N TYR A 194 -0.19 4.37 7.20
CA TYR A 194 1.01 3.81 6.61
C TYR A 194 0.82 2.32 6.29
N HIS A 195 0.31 1.55 7.25
CA HIS A 195 0.03 0.14 7.08
C HIS A 195 -0.93 -0.11 5.90
N ALA A 196 -2.08 0.56 5.88
CA ALA A 196 -3.09 0.38 4.85
C ALA A 196 -2.54 0.71 3.46
N LYS A 197 -1.83 1.84 3.34
CA LYS A 197 -1.27 2.31 2.07
C LYS A 197 -0.15 1.41 1.57
N VAL A 198 0.82 1.05 2.40
CA VAL A 198 1.94 0.17 2.03
C VAL A 198 1.45 -1.24 1.66
N SER A 199 0.56 -1.81 2.47
CA SER A 199 0.00 -3.14 2.22
C SER A 199 -0.84 -3.16 0.94
N GLY A 200 -1.79 -2.22 0.79
CA GLY A 200 -2.65 -2.13 -0.39
C GLY A 200 -1.89 -1.83 -1.68
N ALA A 201 -0.88 -0.96 -1.61
CA ALA A 201 -0.05 -0.61 -2.76
C ALA A 201 0.75 -1.79 -3.31
N THR A 202 1.10 -2.78 -2.48
CA THR A 202 1.84 -3.96 -2.93
C THR A 202 1.10 -4.68 -4.05
N TRP A 203 -0.18 -4.96 -3.82
CA TRP A 203 -1.00 -5.68 -4.79
C TRP A 203 -1.33 -4.81 -5.99
N PHE A 204 -1.66 -3.55 -5.74
CA PHE A 204 -1.98 -2.61 -6.80
C PHE A 204 -0.78 -2.38 -7.74
N LEU A 205 0.40 -2.08 -7.21
CA LEU A 205 1.59 -1.79 -8.02
C LEU A 205 2.15 -3.05 -8.68
N TYR A 206 2.32 -4.13 -7.93
CA TYR A 206 3.11 -5.27 -8.40
C TYR A 206 2.29 -6.39 -9.02
N ALA A 207 1.04 -6.60 -8.59
CA ALA A 207 0.16 -7.56 -9.26
C ALA A 207 -0.56 -6.90 -10.45
N LEU A 208 -1.14 -5.71 -10.27
CA LEU A 208 -1.92 -5.05 -11.32
C LEU A 208 -1.04 -4.24 -12.30
N PHE A 209 -0.35 -3.19 -11.87
CA PHE A 209 0.39 -2.32 -12.82
C PHE A 209 1.58 -3.03 -13.48
N ALA A 210 2.42 -3.69 -12.69
CA ALA A 210 3.54 -4.45 -13.24
C ALA A 210 3.04 -5.64 -14.08
N GLY A 211 1.91 -6.25 -13.71
CA GLY A 211 1.25 -7.29 -14.51
C GLY A 211 0.74 -6.79 -15.86
N ILE A 212 0.08 -5.62 -15.90
CA ILE A 212 -0.34 -4.96 -17.15
C ILE A 212 0.89 -4.67 -18.01
N GLY A 213 1.94 -4.08 -17.43
CA GLY A 213 3.18 -3.81 -18.14
C GLY A 213 3.82 -5.06 -18.73
N PHE A 214 3.74 -6.17 -17.99
CA PHE A 214 4.26 -7.46 -18.41
C PHE A 214 3.46 -8.05 -19.58
N LEU A 215 2.13 -8.03 -19.51
CA LEU A 215 1.26 -8.51 -20.59
C LEU A 215 1.40 -7.67 -21.86
N LEU A 216 1.45 -6.34 -21.73
CA LEU A 216 1.65 -5.44 -22.86
C LEU A 216 2.99 -5.70 -23.57
N HIS A 217 4.06 -5.86 -22.79
CA HIS A 217 5.37 -6.20 -23.35
C HIS A 217 5.34 -7.58 -24.03
N TYR A 218 4.67 -8.56 -23.44
CA TYR A 218 4.52 -9.88 -24.05
C TYR A 218 3.78 -9.83 -25.39
N PHE A 219 2.66 -9.10 -25.49
CA PHE A 219 1.93 -8.96 -26.75
C PHE A 219 2.76 -8.27 -27.84
N GLU A 220 3.59 -7.30 -27.46
CA GLU A 220 4.54 -6.67 -28.38
C GLU A 220 5.56 -7.69 -28.90
N LEU A 221 6.12 -8.53 -28.03
CA LEU A 221 7.04 -9.60 -28.42
C LEU A 221 6.39 -10.62 -29.34
N LEU A 222 5.16 -11.06 -29.01
CA LEU A 222 4.42 -12.01 -29.81
C LEU A 222 4.11 -11.45 -31.21
N THR A 223 3.72 -10.17 -31.29
CA THR A 223 3.48 -9.48 -32.56
C THR A 223 4.73 -9.41 -33.43
N ARG A 224 5.89 -9.12 -32.82
CA ARG A 224 7.18 -9.10 -33.53
C ARG A 224 7.55 -10.48 -34.03
N TYR A 225 7.38 -11.51 -33.20
CA TYR A 225 7.65 -12.90 -33.58
C TYR A 225 6.77 -13.36 -34.75
N LEU A 226 5.47 -13.05 -34.71
CA LEU A 226 4.54 -13.41 -35.78
C LEU A 226 4.81 -12.69 -37.11
N ARG A 227 5.41 -11.49 -37.10
CA ARG A 227 5.79 -10.78 -38.33
C ARG A 227 7.06 -11.29 -39.00
N LEU A 228 7.89 -12.03 -38.27
CA LEU A 228 9.15 -12.58 -38.79
C LEU A 228 8.97 -13.96 -39.44
N LYS A 229 7.80 -14.57 -39.28
CA LYS A 229 7.44 -15.87 -39.83
C LYS A 229 6.51 -15.68 -41.02
#